data_AF-A0A087UMY9-F1
#
_entry.id   AF-A0A087UMY9-F1
#
_cell.length_a   1.000
_cell.length_b   1.000
_cell.length_c   1.000
_cell.angle_alpha   90.00
_cell.angle_beta   90.00
_cell.angle_gamma   90.00
#
_symmetry.space_group_name_H-M   'P 1'
#
loop_
_entity.id
_entity.type
_entity.pdbx_description
1 polymer ?
#
loop_
_entity_poly.entity_id
_entity_poly.type
_entity_poly.pdbx_seq_one_letter_code
_entity_poly.pdbx_strand_id
1 'polypeptide(L)'
;MSRYSVSKNADCRAFVKIMIKKDTRYARCKDKFVKNGLQGRIEIFCKHSHNLNAADTLRFLSADPALKDQFFDYFCSGMGIAEAARYHSQLIELENECVEEILASGRKNPTERCIRYWHDMWLNVQFGARSGAGLIEVSYFLYHYIHSM
;
A
#
# COMPACT_ATOMS: atom_id res chain seq x y z
N MET A 1 24.23 8.82 -9.84
CA MET A 1 23.72 7.84 -8.86
C MET A 1 22.61 7.05 -9.54
N SER A 2 22.85 5.77 -9.82
CA SER A 2 21.91 4.93 -10.59
C SER A 2 20.65 4.65 -9.77
N ARG A 3 19.48 4.87 -10.39
CA ARG A 3 18.16 4.59 -9.83
C ARG A 3 17.86 3.09 -9.87
N TYR A 4 18.68 2.27 -9.21
CA TYR A 4 18.30 0.89 -8.97
C TYR A 4 17.30 0.86 -7.81
N SER A 5 16.03 0.58 -8.12
CA SER A 5 15.06 0.18 -7.11
C SER A 5 15.62 -1.05 -6.41
N VAL A 6 15.85 -0.98 -5.10
CA VAL A 6 16.21 -2.15 -4.28
C VAL A 6 15.18 -3.23 -4.57
N SER A 7 15.62 -4.30 -5.22
CA SER A 7 14.80 -5.49 -5.49
C SER A 7 14.28 -6.01 -4.15
N LYS A 8 12.97 -6.33 -4.07
CA LYS A 8 12.38 -6.99 -2.90
C LYS A 8 13.02 -8.35 -2.61
N ASN A 9 13.72 -8.93 -3.58
CA ASN A 9 14.43 -10.19 -3.46
C ASN A 9 15.90 -9.92 -3.16
N ALA A 10 16.23 -9.81 -1.87
CA ALA A 10 17.59 -9.80 -1.34
C ALA A 10 18.11 -11.24 -1.21
N ASP A 11 18.24 -11.96 -2.33
CA ASP A 11 18.69 -13.37 -2.41
C ASP A 11 18.10 -14.24 -1.29
N CYS A 12 16.78 -14.09 -1.09
CA CYS A 12 16.08 -14.78 -0.03
C CYS A 12 15.82 -16.22 -0.42
N ARG A 13 16.06 -17.15 0.51
CA ARG A 13 15.72 -18.57 0.34
C ARG A 13 14.25 -18.88 0.61
N ALA A 14 13.47 -17.90 1.09
CA ALA A 14 12.05 -18.07 1.33
C ALA A 14 11.27 -18.05 0.01
N PHE A 15 10.31 -18.95 -0.13
CA PHE A 15 9.48 -19.02 -1.33
C PHE A 15 8.07 -19.53 -1.01
N VAL A 16 7.13 -19.16 -1.86
CA VAL A 16 5.76 -19.68 -1.86
C VAL A 16 5.57 -20.43 -3.18
N LYS A 17 5.28 -21.73 -3.09
CA LYS A 17 4.99 -22.57 -4.25
C LYS A 17 3.51 -22.91 -4.27
N ILE A 18 2.81 -22.41 -5.28
CA ILE A 18 1.38 -22.63 -5.48
C ILE A 18 1.22 -23.57 -6.67
N MET A 19 0.59 -24.72 -6.44
CA MET A 19 0.25 -25.68 -7.49
C MET A 19 -1.26 -25.83 -7.54
N ILE A 20 -1.86 -25.55 -8.69
CA ILE A 20 -3.31 -25.69 -8.91
C ILE A 20 -3.51 -26.77 -9.96
N LYS A 21 -4.26 -27.81 -9.61
CA LYS A 21 -4.63 -28.89 -10.53
C LYS A 21 -5.93 -28.54 -11.23
N LYS A 22 -5.98 -28.73 -12.55
CA LYS A 22 -7.20 -28.49 -13.34
C LYS A 22 -8.29 -29.50 -12.95
N ASP A 23 -9.49 -29.00 -12.73
CA ASP A 23 -10.67 -29.83 -12.50
C ASP A 23 -11.17 -30.41 -13.83
N THR A 24 -10.93 -31.70 -14.04
CA THR A 24 -11.43 -32.45 -15.18
C THR A 24 -12.21 -33.66 -14.68
N ARG A 25 -13.17 -34.17 -15.48
CA ARG A 25 -13.94 -35.38 -15.14
C ARG A 25 -13.03 -36.56 -14.77
N TYR A 26 -11.91 -36.71 -15.49
CA TYR A 26 -10.89 -37.73 -15.20
C TYR A 26 -10.21 -37.50 -13.84
N ALA A 27 -9.81 -36.26 -13.54
CA ALA A 27 -9.17 -35.92 -12.28
C ALA A 27 -10.09 -36.15 -11.07
N ARG A 28 -11.40 -35.82 -11.17
CA ARG A 28 -12.39 -36.10 -10.10
C ARG A 28 -12.60 -37.58 -9.82
N CYS A 29 -12.44 -38.42 -10.83
CA CYS A 29 -12.62 -39.87 -10.68
C CYS A 29 -11.39 -40.54 -10.05
N LYS A 30 -10.19 -40.05 -10.38
CA LYS A 30 -8.92 -40.69 -10.00
C LYS A 30 -8.29 -40.13 -8.72
N ASP A 31 -8.47 -38.83 -8.48
CA ASP A 31 -7.79 -38.12 -7.40
C ASP A 31 -8.78 -37.80 -6.25
N LYS A 32 -8.49 -38.33 -5.06
CA LYS A 32 -9.31 -38.15 -3.86
C LYS A 32 -9.39 -36.68 -3.42
N PHE A 33 -8.33 -35.90 -3.63
CA PHE A 33 -8.30 -34.49 -3.21
C PHE A 33 -9.16 -33.63 -4.13
N VAL A 34 -9.07 -33.86 -5.45
CA VAL A 34 -9.91 -33.16 -6.44
C VAL A 34 -11.39 -33.54 -6.24
N LYS A 35 -11.69 -34.81 -5.93
CA LYS A 35 -13.05 -35.25 -5.58
C LYS A 35 -13.63 -34.51 -4.37
N ASN A 36 -12.78 -34.20 -3.39
CA ASN A 36 -13.16 -33.47 -2.18
C ASN A 36 -13.10 -31.94 -2.35
N GLY A 37 -12.92 -31.44 -3.57
CA GLY A 37 -12.84 -30.00 -3.85
C GLY A 37 -11.49 -29.34 -3.49
N LEU A 38 -10.48 -30.11 -3.08
CA LEU A 38 -9.15 -29.63 -2.73
C LEU A 38 -8.23 -29.70 -3.96
N GLN A 39 -8.25 -28.63 -4.76
CA GLN A 39 -7.57 -28.57 -6.07
C GLN A 39 -6.20 -27.86 -6.02
N GLY A 40 -5.92 -27.16 -4.93
CA GLY A 40 -4.70 -26.38 -4.73
C GLY A 40 -3.81 -26.98 -3.65
N ARG A 41 -2.49 -26.96 -3.88
CA ARG A 41 -1.46 -27.20 -2.87
C ARG A 41 -0.61 -25.94 -2.74
N ILE A 42 -0.52 -25.41 -1.53
CA ILE A 42 0.33 -24.27 -1.21
C ILE A 42 1.43 -24.77 -0.28
N GLU A 43 2.68 -24.64 -0.71
CA GLU A 43 3.85 -24.89 0.12
C GLU A 43 4.49 -23.54 0.45
N ILE A 44 4.61 -23.24 1.74
CA ILE A 44 5.20 -22.01 2.24
C ILE A 44 6.49 -22.39 2.94
N PHE A 45 7.62 -21.84 2.47
CA PHE A 45 8.92 -22.03 3.10
C PHE A 45 9.43 -20.69 3.64
N CYS A 46 9.41 -20.54 4.97
CA CYS A 46 9.68 -19.27 5.67
C CYS A 46 11.13 -19.14 6.18
N LYS A 47 12.11 -19.82 5.57
CA LYS A 47 13.50 -19.68 6.00
C LYS A 47 14.17 -18.53 5.26
N HIS A 48 14.33 -17.42 5.97
CA HIS A 48 14.97 -16.21 5.45
C HIS A 48 16.48 -16.24 5.69
N SER A 49 17.23 -15.66 4.76
CA SER A 49 18.70 -15.47 4.85
C SER A 49 19.09 -14.10 5.41
N HIS A 50 18.11 -13.27 5.75
CA HIS A 50 18.28 -11.89 6.17
C HIS A 50 17.30 -11.53 7.29
N ASN A 51 17.54 -10.40 7.96
CA ASN A 51 16.66 -9.88 9.01
C ASN A 51 15.39 -9.29 8.39
N LEU A 52 14.23 -9.68 8.92
CA LEU A 52 12.92 -9.17 8.49
C LEU A 52 12.54 -7.83 9.14
N ASN A 53 13.17 -7.47 10.25
CA ASN A 53 12.88 -6.24 11.01
C ASN A 53 13.75 -5.04 10.57
N ALA A 54 14.45 -5.14 9.44
CA ALA A 54 15.17 -4.01 8.89
C ALA A 54 14.18 -2.94 8.36
N ALA A 55 14.51 -1.66 8.54
CA ALA A 55 13.73 -0.53 8.05
C ALA A 55 13.34 -0.66 6.55
N ASP A 56 14.29 -1.13 5.71
CA ASP A 56 14.08 -1.38 4.29
C ASP A 56 13.04 -2.47 3.99
N THR A 57 12.83 -3.41 4.91
CA THR A 57 11.80 -4.46 4.80
C THR A 57 10.46 -3.97 5.33
N LEU A 58 10.48 -3.24 6.46
CA LEU A 58 9.28 -2.72 7.13
C LEU A 58 8.51 -1.72 6.26
N ARG A 59 9.18 -0.93 5.42
CA ARG A 59 8.52 0.01 4.48
C ARG A 59 7.59 -0.67 3.47
N PHE A 60 7.78 -1.96 3.21
CA PHE A 60 6.98 -2.72 2.24
C PHE A 60 5.76 -3.39 2.86
N LEU A 61 5.58 -3.27 4.18
CA LEU A 61 4.37 -3.72 4.84
C LEU A 61 3.17 -2.94 4.31
N SER A 62 2.06 -3.64 4.13
CA SER A 62 0.79 -3.02 3.74
C SER A 62 0.33 -2.07 4.85
N ALA A 63 -0.04 -0.85 4.45
CA ALA A 63 -0.67 0.13 5.34
C ALA A 63 -1.90 -0.45 6.06
N ASP A 64 -2.09 -0.04 7.32
CA ASP A 64 -3.27 -0.38 8.09
C ASP A 64 -4.54 0.18 7.41
N PRO A 65 -5.59 -0.63 7.16
CA PRO A 65 -6.83 -0.14 6.57
C PRO A 65 -7.45 1.03 7.35
N ALA A 66 -7.35 1.05 8.68
CA ALA A 66 -7.90 2.14 9.50
C ALA A 66 -7.21 3.49 9.23
N LEU A 67 -5.94 3.45 8.81
CA LEU A 67 -5.17 4.65 8.51
C LEU A 67 -5.66 5.36 7.25
N LYS A 68 -6.28 4.63 6.34
CA LYS A 68 -6.87 5.22 5.13
C LYS A 68 -7.96 6.23 5.48
N ASP A 69 -8.82 5.90 6.45
CA ASP A 69 -9.91 6.78 6.86
C ASP A 69 -9.38 8.06 7.52
N GLN A 70 -8.34 7.94 8.35
CA GLN A 70 -7.63 9.08 8.93
C GLN A 70 -7.02 10.00 7.86
N PHE A 71 -6.42 9.43 6.81
CA PHE A 71 -5.92 10.23 5.68
C PHE A 71 -7.04 10.88 4.87
N PHE A 72 -8.21 10.26 4.79
CA PHE A 72 -9.36 10.88 4.14
C PHE A 72 -9.83 12.12 4.90
N ASP A 73 -9.81 12.09 6.24
CA ASP A 73 -10.12 13.27 7.07
C ASP A 73 -9.09 14.39 6.85
N TYR A 74 -7.81 14.05 6.66
CA TYR A 74 -6.78 15.03 6.31
C TYR A 74 -7.05 15.70 4.97
N PHE A 75 -7.43 14.92 3.95
CA PHE A 75 -7.79 15.46 2.65
C PHE A 75 -9.07 16.29 2.69
N CYS A 76 -10.07 15.89 3.48
CA CYS A 76 -11.28 16.68 3.75
C CYS A 76 -10.97 18.03 4.41
N SER A 77 -9.91 18.10 5.22
CA SER A 77 -9.40 19.33 5.83
C SER A 77 -8.62 20.22 4.85
N GLY A 78 -8.50 19.81 3.58
CA GLY A 78 -7.82 20.55 2.53
C GLY A 78 -6.32 20.28 2.41
N MET A 79 -5.77 19.33 3.18
CA MET A 79 -4.34 19.02 3.11
C MET A 79 -3.97 18.35 1.79
N GLY A 80 -2.87 18.79 1.17
CA GLY A 80 -2.28 18.10 0.02
C GLY A 80 -1.55 16.81 0.43
N ILE A 81 -1.19 15.98 -0.55
CA ILE A 81 -0.49 14.69 -0.32
C ILE A 81 0.77 14.86 0.56
N ALA A 82 1.63 15.82 0.22
CA ALA A 82 2.89 16.04 0.93
C ALA A 82 2.66 16.62 2.34
N GLU A 83 1.65 17.46 2.50
CA GLU A 83 1.29 18.05 3.78
C GLU A 83 0.72 17.01 4.73
N ALA A 84 -0.24 16.20 4.26
CA ALA A 84 -0.82 15.10 5.01
C ALA A 84 0.25 14.08 5.44
N ALA A 85 1.19 13.75 4.54
CA ALA A 85 2.31 12.84 4.86
C ALA A 85 3.21 13.40 5.97
N ARG A 86 3.56 14.69 5.88
CA ARG A 86 4.40 15.36 6.88
C ARG A 86 3.68 15.47 8.22
N TYR A 87 2.42 15.89 8.21
CA TYR A 87 1.60 16.02 9.41
C TYR A 87 1.46 14.68 10.13
N HIS A 88 1.15 13.62 9.39
CA HIS A 88 1.04 12.27 9.94
C HIS A 88 2.36 11.77 10.55
N SER A 89 3.49 12.00 9.87
CA SER A 89 4.80 11.63 10.39
C SER A 89 5.11 12.35 11.70
N GLN A 90 4.80 13.65 11.79
CA GLN A 90 4.97 14.45 13.01
C GLN A 90 4.08 13.97 14.17
N LEU A 91 2.85 13.53 13.88
CA LEU A 91 1.98 12.93 14.90
C LEU A 91 2.57 11.62 15.45
N ILE A 92 3.10 10.76 14.58
CA ILE A 92 3.76 9.52 15.00
C ILE A 92 4.98 9.80 15.87
N GLU A 93 5.83 10.76 15.47
CA GLU A 93 7.00 11.20 16.23
C GLU A 93 6.61 11.62 17.66
N LEU A 94 5.52 12.39 17.79
CA LEU A 94 5.02 12.87 19.07
C LEU A 94 4.41 11.76 19.95
N GLU A 95 3.66 10.83 19.36
CA GLU A 95 2.99 9.76 20.09
C GLU A 95 3.94 8.64 20.55
N ASN A 96 5.00 8.38 19.78
CA ASN A 96 5.84 7.19 19.96
C ASN A 96 7.32 7.50 20.24
N GLU A 97 7.64 8.68 20.79
CA GLU A 97 9.01 9.08 21.18
C GLU A 97 10.07 8.84 20.08
N CYS A 98 9.71 9.07 18.81
CA CYS A 98 10.60 8.89 17.66
C CYS A 98 11.24 7.49 17.51
N VAL A 99 10.50 6.40 17.80
CA VAL A 99 10.99 5.05 17.50
C VAL A 99 11.12 4.84 15.98
N GLU A 100 12.36 4.78 15.50
CA GLU A 100 12.75 4.62 14.09
C GLU A 100 12.03 3.47 13.37
N GLU A 101 11.81 2.34 14.05
CA GLU A 101 11.12 1.18 13.46
C GLU A 101 9.66 1.49 13.09
N ILE A 102 8.99 2.34 13.87
CA ILE A 102 7.60 2.75 13.63
C ILE A 102 7.54 3.73 12.46
N LEU A 103 8.49 4.68 12.40
CA LEU A 103 8.60 5.64 11.32
C LEU A 103 8.96 4.99 9.98
N ALA A 104 9.77 3.93 10.01
CA ALA A 104 10.14 3.16 8.82
C ALA A 104 9.06 2.15 8.40
N SER A 105 8.07 1.87 9.25
CA SER A 105 7.06 0.85 9.00
C SER A 105 5.98 1.36 8.05
N GLY A 106 5.90 0.78 6.85
CA GLY A 106 4.85 1.08 5.86
C GLY A 106 3.43 0.79 6.36
N ARG A 107 3.30 -0.02 7.42
CA ARG A 107 2.02 -0.30 8.08
C ARG A 107 1.49 0.91 8.88
N LYS A 108 2.38 1.66 9.55
CA LYS A 108 2.03 2.77 10.45
C LYS A 108 2.32 4.14 9.82
N ASN A 109 3.43 4.25 9.10
CA ASN A 109 3.81 5.40 8.29
C ASN A 109 3.78 5.01 6.79
N PRO A 110 2.65 5.21 6.11
CA PRO A 110 2.47 4.77 4.73
C PRO A 110 3.39 5.54 3.80
N THR A 111 3.95 4.83 2.82
CA THR A 111 4.79 5.47 1.80
C THR A 111 4.01 6.51 1.00
N GLU A 112 4.71 7.54 0.48
CA GLU A 112 4.08 8.60 -0.33
C GLU A 112 3.27 8.04 -1.51
N ARG A 113 3.73 6.93 -2.12
CA ARG A 113 3.00 6.24 -3.18
C ARG A 113 1.63 5.72 -2.72
N CYS A 114 1.55 5.21 -1.49
CA CYS A 114 0.31 4.72 -0.90
C CYS A 114 -0.65 5.90 -0.62
N ILE A 115 -0.13 6.99 -0.04
CA ILE A 115 -0.89 8.21 0.23
C ILE A 115 -1.46 8.81 -1.06
N ARG A 116 -0.64 8.87 -2.12
CA ARG A 116 -1.08 9.32 -3.45
C ARG A 116 -2.22 8.47 -4.02
N TYR A 117 -2.10 7.16 -3.92
CA TYR A 117 -3.18 6.24 -4.33
C TYR A 117 -4.47 6.51 -3.55
N TRP A 118 -4.38 6.71 -2.22
CA TRP A 118 -5.53 7.06 -1.40
C TRP A 118 -6.14 8.42 -1.76
N HIS A 119 -5.32 9.42 -2.04
CA HIS A 119 -5.77 10.72 -2.50
C HIS A 119 -6.52 10.61 -3.83
N ASP A 120 -6.02 9.83 -4.79
CA ASP A 120 -6.71 9.58 -6.06
C ASP A 120 -8.03 8.84 -5.85
N MET A 121 -8.07 7.86 -4.93
CA MET A 121 -9.33 7.20 -4.54
C MET A 121 -10.31 8.20 -3.93
N TRP A 122 -9.86 9.04 -3.00
CA TRP A 122 -10.67 10.06 -2.34
C TRP A 122 -11.24 11.05 -3.37
N LEU A 123 -10.41 11.54 -4.29
CA LEU A 123 -10.86 12.40 -5.38
C LEU A 123 -11.93 11.75 -6.26
N ASN A 124 -11.77 10.47 -6.60
CA ASN A 124 -12.77 9.74 -7.39
C ASN A 124 -14.09 9.57 -6.62
N VAL A 125 -14.04 9.43 -5.30
CA VAL A 125 -15.25 9.36 -4.45
C VAL A 125 -15.93 10.71 -4.36
N GLN A 126 -15.17 11.81 -4.18
CA GLN A 126 -15.72 13.15 -4.00
C GLN A 126 -16.19 13.81 -5.31
N PHE A 127 -15.43 13.63 -6.40
CA PHE A 127 -15.62 14.36 -7.66
C PHE A 127 -15.97 13.45 -8.85
N GLY A 128 -16.01 12.12 -8.64
CA GLY A 128 -16.28 11.16 -9.72
C GLY A 128 -15.05 10.87 -10.61
N ALA A 129 -15.26 10.06 -11.65
CA ALA A 129 -14.21 9.62 -12.54
C ALA A 129 -13.63 10.78 -13.37
N ARG A 130 -12.32 10.99 -13.29
CA ARG A 130 -11.62 12.08 -14.01
C ARG A 130 -11.31 11.76 -15.48
N SER A 131 -11.78 10.62 -16.00
CA SER A 131 -11.55 10.17 -17.38
C SER A 131 -12.87 10.01 -18.15
N GLY A 132 -13.30 11.09 -18.83
CA GLY A 132 -14.44 11.11 -19.76
C GLY A 132 -15.36 12.35 -19.61
N ALA A 133 -15.61 13.07 -20.74
CA ALA A 133 -16.62 14.10 -21.08
C ALA A 133 -17.09 15.19 -20.06
N GLY A 134 -16.66 15.16 -18.80
CA GLY A 134 -17.10 16.07 -17.73
C GLY A 134 -15.92 16.54 -16.87
N LEU A 135 -14.87 17.05 -17.51
CA LEU A 135 -13.69 17.60 -16.85
C LEU A 135 -14.07 18.78 -15.96
N ILE A 136 -14.09 18.56 -14.64
CA ILE A 136 -13.85 19.62 -13.67
C ILE A 136 -12.33 19.61 -13.44
N GLU A 137 -11.61 20.42 -14.22
CA GLU A 137 -10.27 20.84 -13.81
C GLU A 137 -10.44 21.71 -12.57
N VAL A 138 -10.33 21.11 -11.38
CA VAL A 138 -9.97 21.88 -10.19
C VAL A 138 -8.47 22.16 -10.32
N SER A 139 -8.17 23.19 -11.10
CA SER A 139 -6.87 23.80 -11.20
C SER A 139 -6.50 24.35 -9.81
N TYR A 140 -5.50 23.73 -9.17
CA TYR A 140 -4.81 24.28 -8.00
C TYR A 140 -3.95 25.48 -8.43
N PHE A 141 -4.59 26.53 -8.95
CA PHE A 141 -3.94 27.81 -9.22
C PHE A 141 -4.79 28.95 -8.64
N LEU A 142 -4.16 29.72 -7.74
CA LEU A 142 -4.53 31.07 -7.29
C LEU A 142 -5.68 31.20 -6.28
N TYR A 143 -5.40 30.90 -5.00
CA TYR A 143 -6.05 31.61 -3.88
C TYR A 143 -5.06 32.21 -2.87
N HIS A 144 -3.82 32.47 -3.30
CA HIS A 144 -2.84 33.24 -2.53
C HIS A 144 -2.47 34.61 -3.15
N TYR A 145 -3.27 35.15 -4.09
CA TYR A 145 -2.93 36.43 -4.74
C TYR A 145 -4.05 37.50 -4.78
N ILE A 146 -5.18 37.34 -4.09
CA ILE A 146 -6.24 38.38 -4.06
C ILE A 146 -6.81 38.63 -2.66
N HIS A 147 -5.99 38.58 -1.61
CA HIS A 147 -6.34 39.13 -0.28
C HIS A 147 -5.20 39.99 0.32
N SER A 148 -4.36 40.57 -0.54
CA SER A 148 -3.36 41.59 -0.15
C SER A 148 -3.37 42.77 -1.13
N MET A 149 -4.57 43.28 -1.44
CA MET A 149 -4.78 44.67 -1.83
C MET A 149 -5.79 45.30 -0.89
#